data_AF-A0A7V2EUR2-F1
#
_entry.id   AF-A0A7V2EUR2-F1
#
_cell.length_a   1.000
_cell.length_b   1.000
_cell.length_c   1.000
_cell.angle_alpha   90.00
_cell.angle_beta   90.00
_cell.angle_gamma   90.00
#
_symmetry.space_group_name_H-M   'P 1'
#
loop_
_entity.id
_entity.type
_entity.pdbx_description
1 polymer ?
#
loop_
_entity_poly.entity_id
_entity_poly.type
_entity_poly.pdbx_seq_one_letter_code
_entity_poly.pdbx_strand_id
1 'polypeptide(L)'
;FTVTLRTPAFFEHMERFTGNKAGTGSLVTLTDSNWSMSVVLAHQPHFRNQPEDVFVFWGDGLAPDEPGNFVGKPMSACSGEEILTELFAHLGILDTMRPLFGQMSCVPCMMPFIDSQFMPRQMGDRPAVVPDRATNFAFLGQFVELEEDCVFTVEYSVRTAQTAVYSLLGLDREPTPIYHGAHDIHVLIDALSALRR
;
A
#
# COMPACT_ATOMS: atom_id res chain seq x y z
N PHE A 1 2.18 -9.66 2.28
CA PHE A 1 2.06 -10.67 3.35
C PHE A 1 1.74 -9.97 4.67
N THR A 2 1.08 -10.65 5.59
CA THR A 2 0.76 -10.10 6.92
C THR A 2 1.40 -10.96 7.99
N VAL A 3 2.04 -10.33 8.96
CA VAL A 3 2.72 -11.03 10.05
C VAL A 3 2.05 -10.70 11.37
N THR A 4 1.70 -11.74 12.12
CA THR A 4 1.19 -11.66 13.49
C THR A 4 2.25 -12.19 14.44
N LEU A 5 2.56 -11.45 15.51
CA LEU A 5 3.60 -11.80 16.49
C LEU A 5 3.01 -11.79 17.90
N ARG A 6 3.50 -12.68 18.78
CA ARG A 6 3.21 -12.68 20.23
C ARG A 6 4.35 -12.10 21.07
N THR A 7 5.15 -11.23 20.46
CA THR A 7 6.31 -10.61 21.08
C THR A 7 6.56 -9.24 20.46
N PRO A 8 6.95 -8.21 21.25
CA PRO A 8 7.26 -6.88 20.75
C PRO A 8 8.65 -6.78 20.10
N ALA A 9 9.48 -7.83 20.18
CA ALA A 9 10.91 -7.77 19.86
C ALA A 9 11.24 -7.15 18.49
N PHE A 10 10.46 -7.49 17.45
CA PHE A 10 10.66 -6.91 16.12
C PHE A 10 10.23 -5.44 16.04
N PHE A 11 9.12 -5.07 16.68
CA PHE A 11 8.66 -3.69 16.75
C PHE A 11 9.69 -2.82 17.46
N GLU A 12 10.14 -3.23 18.65
CA GLU A 12 11.17 -2.50 19.39
C GLU A 12 12.48 -2.36 18.62
N HIS A 13 12.87 -3.39 17.86
CA HIS A 13 14.03 -3.29 16.98
C HIS A 13 13.82 -2.22 15.91
N MET A 14 12.70 -2.26 15.19
CA MET A 14 12.42 -1.32 14.11
C MET A 14 12.25 0.11 14.60
N GLU A 15 11.64 0.34 15.76
CA GLU A 15 11.53 1.67 16.36
C GLU A 15 12.91 2.24 16.70
N ARG A 16 13.81 1.42 17.27
CA ARG A 16 15.20 1.83 17.52
C ARG A 16 15.99 2.06 16.23
N PHE A 17 15.79 1.21 15.23
CA PHE A 17 16.51 1.26 13.95
C PHE A 17 16.11 2.48 13.12
N THR A 18 14.81 2.77 13.03
CA THR A 18 14.27 3.84 12.19
C THR A 18 14.12 5.18 12.91
N GLY A 19 14.08 5.17 14.25
CA GLY A 19 13.72 6.33 15.06
C GLY A 19 12.23 6.68 15.03
N ASN A 20 11.41 5.92 14.29
CA ASN A 20 9.97 6.13 14.19
C ASN A 20 9.22 5.19 15.12
N LYS A 21 8.26 5.72 15.86
CA LYS A 21 7.29 4.90 16.58
C LYS A 21 6.38 4.16 15.58
N ALA A 22 5.95 2.96 15.91
CA ALA A 22 4.98 2.24 15.09
C ALA A 22 3.71 3.10 14.85
N GLY A 23 3.30 3.20 13.59
CA GLY A 23 2.18 4.03 13.14
C GLY A 23 2.49 5.50 12.87
N THR A 24 3.71 5.99 13.13
CA THR A 24 4.11 7.36 12.77
C THR A 24 4.96 7.42 11.50
N GLY A 25 5.67 6.34 11.20
CA GLY A 25 6.41 6.18 9.95
C GLY A 25 5.55 5.59 8.83
N SER A 26 5.99 5.80 7.59
CA SER A 26 5.46 5.09 6.41
C SER A 26 6.12 3.71 6.28
N LEU A 27 6.14 3.16 5.07
CA LEU A 27 6.90 1.95 4.76
C LEU A 27 8.42 2.16 4.89
N VAL A 28 9.11 1.09 5.27
CA VAL A 28 10.56 0.93 5.21
C VAL A 28 10.87 0.02 4.02
N THR A 29 11.59 0.53 3.03
CA THR A 29 12.02 -0.23 1.85
C THR A 29 13.44 -0.75 2.01
N LEU A 30 13.64 -2.03 1.73
CA LEU A 30 14.93 -2.67 1.65
C LEU A 30 15.48 -2.48 0.22
N THR A 31 16.23 -1.40 -0.01
CA THR A 31 16.65 -0.98 -1.35
C THR A 31 17.54 -1.98 -2.07
N ASP A 32 18.29 -2.80 -1.33
CA ASP A 32 19.19 -3.82 -1.87
C ASP A 32 18.52 -5.22 -1.97
N SER A 33 17.20 -5.30 -1.74
CA SER A 33 16.45 -6.55 -1.88
C SER A 33 16.09 -6.83 -3.33
N ASN A 34 16.39 -8.04 -3.80
CA ASN A 34 15.98 -8.50 -5.12
C ASN A 34 14.45 -8.46 -5.28
N TRP A 35 13.70 -8.67 -4.20
CA TRP A 35 12.24 -8.59 -4.21
C TRP A 35 11.70 -7.16 -4.20
N SER A 36 12.57 -6.15 -4.03
CA SER A 36 12.16 -4.78 -3.70
C SER A 36 11.20 -4.75 -2.52
N MET A 37 11.56 -5.47 -1.45
CA MET A 37 10.69 -5.69 -0.30
C MET A 37 10.52 -4.41 0.51
N SER A 38 9.28 -4.14 0.93
CA SER A 38 8.98 -3.10 1.93
C SER A 38 8.13 -3.65 3.08
N VAL A 39 8.25 -3.03 4.25
CA VAL A 39 7.44 -3.36 5.44
C VAL A 39 6.87 -2.11 6.10
N VAL A 40 5.66 -2.22 6.64
CA VAL A 40 4.96 -1.17 7.38
C VAL A 40 4.59 -1.68 8.75
N LEU A 41 5.06 -0.96 9.78
CA LEU A 41 4.66 -1.18 11.16
C LEU A 41 3.58 -0.16 11.53
N ALA A 42 2.32 -0.55 11.35
CA ALA A 42 1.17 0.29 11.68
C ALA A 42 1.05 0.53 13.19
N HIS A 43 0.24 1.51 13.56
CA HIS A 43 -0.13 1.75 14.96
C HIS A 43 -0.75 0.47 15.56
N GLN A 44 -0.37 0.14 16.80
CA GLN A 44 -0.89 -1.02 17.53
C GLN A 44 -1.87 -0.59 18.63
N PRO A 45 -3.01 -1.27 18.80
CA PRO A 45 -3.50 -2.37 17.96
C PRO A 45 -3.92 -1.88 16.57
N HIS A 46 -3.69 -2.70 15.54
CA HIS A 46 -4.13 -2.42 14.17
C HIS A 46 -5.57 -2.89 13.93
N PHE A 47 -5.97 -4.01 14.54
CA PHE A 47 -7.34 -4.51 14.49
C PHE A 47 -8.11 -4.19 15.78
N ARG A 48 -9.41 -3.90 15.65
CA ARG A 48 -10.29 -3.52 16.77
C ARG A 48 -10.27 -4.48 17.97
N ASN A 49 -10.16 -5.78 17.71
CA ASN A 49 -10.16 -6.84 18.72
C ASN A 49 -8.80 -7.55 18.83
N GLN A 50 -7.71 -6.88 18.43
CA GLN A 50 -6.36 -7.42 18.57
C GLN A 50 -5.98 -7.47 20.06
N PRO A 51 -5.57 -8.63 20.60
CA PRO A 51 -5.07 -8.73 21.96
C PRO A 51 -3.86 -7.83 22.21
N GLU A 52 -3.69 -7.35 23.46
CA GLU A 52 -2.59 -6.43 23.84
C GLU A 52 -1.19 -7.05 23.67
N ASP A 53 -1.08 -8.38 23.78
CA ASP A 53 0.17 -9.15 23.61
C ASP A 53 0.44 -9.55 22.16
N VAL A 54 -0.41 -9.14 21.23
CA VAL A 54 -0.31 -9.45 19.80
C VAL A 54 0.06 -8.20 19.02
N PHE A 55 1.00 -8.34 18.08
CA PHE A 55 1.46 -7.28 17.20
C PHE A 55 1.26 -7.69 15.75
N VAL A 56 0.94 -6.72 14.88
CA VAL A 56 0.71 -6.96 13.45
C VAL A 56 1.45 -5.97 12.60
N PHE A 57 2.26 -6.46 11.67
CA PHE A 57 2.83 -5.65 10.61
C PHE A 57 2.54 -6.26 9.23
N TRP A 58 2.71 -5.47 8.20
CA TRP A 58 2.49 -5.86 6.81
C TRP A 58 3.75 -5.62 5.99
N GLY A 59 3.92 -6.36 4.91
CA GLY A 59 4.93 -6.07 3.92
C GLY A 59 4.56 -6.59 2.54
N ASP A 60 5.28 -6.12 1.54
CA ASP A 60 5.15 -6.50 0.14
C ASP A 60 6.51 -6.62 -0.54
N GLY A 61 6.49 -7.12 -1.76
CA GLY A 61 7.61 -7.13 -2.68
C GLY A 61 7.10 -6.89 -4.09
N LEU A 62 7.79 -6.04 -4.85
CA LEU A 62 7.41 -5.63 -6.20
C LEU A 62 7.96 -6.57 -7.28
N ALA A 63 8.90 -7.46 -6.93
CA ALA A 63 9.49 -8.42 -7.85
C ALA A 63 9.27 -9.87 -7.34
N PRO A 64 8.03 -10.38 -7.39
CA PRO A 64 7.68 -11.64 -6.75
C PRO A 64 8.30 -12.88 -7.41
N ASP A 65 8.73 -12.77 -8.67
CA ASP A 65 9.32 -13.87 -9.43
C ASP A 65 10.86 -13.91 -9.34
N GLU A 66 11.48 -12.89 -8.75
CA GLU A 66 12.94 -12.83 -8.57
C GLU A 66 13.38 -13.70 -7.38
N PRO A 67 14.51 -14.41 -7.47
CA PRO A 67 15.05 -15.16 -6.34
C PRO A 67 15.50 -14.22 -5.22
N GLY A 68 15.14 -14.56 -3.99
CA GLY A 68 15.59 -13.82 -2.80
C GLY A 68 17.10 -13.90 -2.61
N ASN A 69 17.66 -12.88 -1.97
CA ASN A 69 19.07 -12.74 -1.66
C ASN A 69 19.57 -13.84 -0.71
N PHE A 70 18.74 -14.27 0.26
CA PHE A 70 19.13 -15.23 1.30
C PHE A 70 18.42 -16.58 1.16
N VAL A 71 17.14 -16.59 0.78
CA VAL A 71 16.40 -17.84 0.59
C VAL A 71 16.58 -18.47 -0.80
N GLY A 72 17.05 -17.71 -1.79
CA GLY A 72 17.37 -18.21 -3.14
C GLY A 72 16.17 -18.69 -3.96
N LYS A 73 14.94 -18.42 -3.52
CA LYS A 73 13.69 -18.78 -4.21
C LYS A 73 12.91 -17.54 -4.65
N PRO A 74 12.13 -17.62 -5.75
CA PRO A 74 11.11 -16.62 -6.06
C PRO A 74 10.21 -16.37 -4.85
N MET A 75 9.91 -15.10 -4.54
CA MET A 75 9.03 -14.75 -3.42
C MET A 75 7.65 -15.43 -3.55
N SER A 76 7.14 -15.57 -4.78
CA SER A 76 5.89 -16.25 -5.12
C SER A 76 5.88 -17.74 -4.75
N ALA A 77 7.06 -18.36 -4.58
CA ALA A 77 7.26 -19.75 -4.17
C ALA A 77 7.71 -19.91 -2.71
N CYS A 78 7.73 -18.82 -1.94
CA CYS A 78 8.12 -18.82 -0.53
C CYS A 78 6.93 -19.06 0.40
N SER A 79 7.17 -19.86 1.44
CA SER A 79 6.33 -19.91 2.63
C SER A 79 6.46 -18.61 3.44
N GLY A 80 5.57 -18.42 4.41
CA GLY A 80 5.68 -17.30 5.35
C GLY A 80 6.98 -17.30 6.15
N GLU A 81 7.48 -18.47 6.55
CA GLU A 81 8.75 -18.60 7.29
C GLU A 81 9.95 -18.16 6.44
N GLU A 82 9.94 -18.49 5.15
CA GLU A 82 10.99 -18.09 4.21
C GLU A 82 10.95 -16.59 3.93
N ILE A 83 9.76 -15.99 3.83
CA ILE A 83 9.62 -14.53 3.73
C ILE A 83 10.19 -13.83 4.99
N LEU A 84 9.90 -14.34 6.18
CA LEU A 84 10.47 -13.81 7.42
C LEU A 84 12.00 -13.99 7.48
N THR A 85 12.50 -15.13 6.99
CA THR A 85 13.94 -15.40 6.90
C THR A 85 14.63 -14.35 6.03
N GLU A 86 14.08 -14.08 4.84
CA GLU A 86 14.59 -13.05 3.92
C GLU A 86 14.58 -11.66 4.56
N LEU A 87 13.45 -11.24 5.12
CA LEU A 87 13.28 -9.94 5.78
C LEU A 87 14.30 -9.74 6.90
N PHE A 88 14.39 -10.69 7.83
CA PHE A 88 15.29 -10.56 8.99
C PHE A 88 16.76 -10.71 8.62
N ALA A 89 17.08 -11.41 7.54
CA ALA A 89 18.43 -11.46 7.00
C ALA A 89 18.86 -10.11 6.42
N HIS A 90 18.01 -9.45 5.64
CA HIS A 90 18.26 -8.09 5.15
C HIS A 90 18.48 -7.08 6.27
N LEU A 91 17.75 -7.23 7.38
CA LEU A 91 17.89 -6.36 8.56
C LEU A 91 19.08 -6.77 9.46
N GLY A 92 19.81 -7.84 9.15
CA GLY A 92 20.95 -8.30 9.94
C GLY A 92 20.57 -8.87 11.32
N ILE A 93 19.31 -9.27 11.52
CA ILE A 93 18.76 -9.72 12.81
C ILE A 93 18.25 -11.15 12.81
N LEU A 94 18.50 -11.91 11.74
CA LEU A 94 17.98 -13.26 11.57
C LEU A 94 18.31 -14.17 12.76
N ASP A 95 19.54 -14.17 13.25
CA ASP A 95 19.95 -15.03 14.37
C ASP A 95 19.23 -14.67 15.69
N THR A 96 18.88 -13.39 15.86
CA THR A 96 18.12 -12.92 17.02
C THR A 96 16.63 -13.27 16.91
N MET A 97 16.08 -13.22 15.68
CA MET A 97 14.65 -13.45 15.45
C MET A 97 14.30 -14.93 15.26
N ARG A 98 15.22 -15.77 14.77
CA ARG A 98 14.99 -17.19 14.48
C ARG A 98 14.42 -17.99 15.66
N PRO A 99 14.91 -17.85 16.91
CA PRO A 99 14.31 -18.52 18.07
C PRO A 99 12.85 -18.12 18.36
N LEU A 100 12.41 -16.98 17.83
CA LEU A 100 11.06 -16.44 18.04
C LEU A 100 10.08 -16.83 16.93
N PHE A 101 10.51 -17.57 15.90
CA PHE A 101 9.64 -17.94 14.76
C PHE A 101 8.38 -18.69 15.19
N GLY A 102 8.46 -19.53 16.23
CA GLY A 102 7.29 -20.21 16.80
C GLY A 102 6.23 -19.28 17.42
N GLN A 103 6.56 -18.00 17.62
CA GLN A 103 5.67 -16.95 18.11
C GLN A 103 5.18 -16.02 16.98
N MET A 104 5.51 -16.34 15.73
CA MET A 104 5.19 -15.55 14.55
C MET A 104 4.33 -16.37 13.57
N SER A 105 3.38 -15.71 12.93
CA SER A 105 2.62 -16.27 11.82
C SER A 105 2.69 -15.30 10.65
N CYS A 106 3.34 -15.69 9.58
CA CYS A 106 3.39 -14.92 8.33
C CYS A 106 2.46 -15.57 7.31
N VAL A 107 1.42 -14.84 6.90
CA VAL A 107 0.45 -15.27 5.90
C VAL A 107 0.75 -14.54 4.59
N PRO A 108 1.33 -15.21 3.58
CA PRO A 108 1.50 -14.64 2.25
C PRO A 108 0.14 -14.50 1.56
N CYS A 109 0.01 -13.50 0.69
CA CYS A 109 -1.16 -13.28 -0.14
C CYS A 109 -0.70 -12.80 -1.51
N MET A 110 -0.88 -13.64 -2.53
CA MET A 110 -0.62 -13.29 -3.92
C MET A 110 -1.89 -12.70 -4.53
N MET A 111 -1.78 -11.51 -5.10
CA MET A 111 -2.90 -10.77 -5.67
C MET A 111 -2.57 -10.42 -7.12
N PRO A 112 -3.04 -11.22 -8.10
CA PRO A 112 -2.62 -11.08 -9.50
C PRO A 112 -3.02 -9.76 -10.16
N PHE A 113 -3.95 -9.00 -9.55
CA PHE A 113 -4.48 -7.75 -10.09
C PHE A 113 -4.26 -6.55 -9.17
N ILE A 114 -3.41 -6.65 -8.14
CA ILE A 114 -3.24 -5.58 -7.15
C ILE A 114 -2.85 -4.24 -7.79
N ASP A 115 -1.99 -4.27 -8.82
CA ASP A 115 -1.52 -3.09 -9.56
C ASP A 115 -2.22 -2.90 -10.91
N SER A 116 -3.28 -3.65 -11.20
CA SER A 116 -3.91 -3.69 -12.52
C SER A 116 -4.45 -2.32 -12.99
N GLN A 117 -4.78 -1.44 -12.07
CA GLN A 117 -5.20 -0.05 -12.32
C GLN A 117 -4.07 0.87 -12.81
N PHE A 118 -2.80 0.46 -12.68
CA PHE A 118 -1.64 1.18 -13.20
C PHE A 118 -1.15 0.65 -14.55
N MET A 119 -1.80 -0.37 -15.11
CA MET A 119 -1.44 -0.88 -16.43
C MET A 119 -1.51 0.24 -17.48
N PRO A 120 -0.62 0.21 -18.50
CA PRO A 120 -0.69 1.14 -19.62
C PRO A 120 -2.10 1.17 -20.20
N ARG A 121 -2.63 2.39 -20.38
CA ARG A 121 -4.00 2.63 -20.85
C ARG A 121 -4.02 3.81 -21.82
N GLN A 122 -5.07 3.87 -22.62
CA GLN A 122 -5.42 5.00 -23.47
C GLN A 122 -6.78 5.58 -23.07
N MET A 123 -7.06 6.79 -23.55
CA MET A 123 -8.39 7.39 -23.36
C MET A 123 -9.46 6.48 -23.97
N GLY A 124 -10.52 6.21 -23.21
CA GLY A 124 -11.60 5.31 -23.62
C GLY A 124 -11.49 3.86 -23.12
N ASP A 125 -10.34 3.44 -22.59
CA ASP A 125 -10.20 2.09 -21.99
C ASP A 125 -11.04 1.94 -20.71
N ARG A 126 -11.34 3.05 -20.03
CA ARG A 126 -12.23 3.11 -18.86
C ARG A 126 -13.52 3.84 -19.25
N PRO A 127 -14.70 3.36 -18.82
CA PRO A 127 -15.95 4.07 -19.04
C PRO A 127 -16.01 5.33 -18.18
N ALA A 128 -16.74 6.36 -18.61
CA ALA A 128 -17.11 7.47 -17.74
C ALA A 128 -17.96 6.96 -16.56
N VAL A 129 -17.97 7.71 -15.44
CA VAL A 129 -18.80 7.39 -14.26
C VAL A 129 -20.26 7.18 -14.64
N VAL A 130 -20.83 8.12 -15.39
CA VAL A 130 -22.16 7.99 -16.02
C VAL A 130 -21.93 8.08 -17.53
N PRO A 131 -21.97 6.96 -18.26
CA PRO A 131 -21.79 6.98 -19.71
C PRO A 131 -22.82 7.85 -20.43
N ASP A 132 -22.49 8.33 -21.61
CA ASP A 132 -23.44 9.10 -22.43
C ASP A 132 -24.74 8.31 -22.62
N ARG A 133 -25.88 8.98 -22.43
CA ARG A 133 -27.24 8.43 -22.47
C ARG A 133 -27.59 7.38 -21.40
N ALA A 134 -26.72 7.11 -20.43
CA ALA A 134 -27.08 6.29 -19.29
C ALA A 134 -28.12 7.03 -18.43
N THR A 135 -29.26 6.37 -18.16
CA THR A 135 -30.37 6.98 -17.40
C THR A 135 -30.56 6.37 -16.01
N ASN A 136 -30.01 5.18 -15.77
CA ASN A 136 -30.28 4.41 -14.55
C ASN A 136 -29.11 3.53 -14.09
N PHE A 137 -27.90 3.74 -14.62
CA PHE A 137 -26.70 3.02 -14.19
C PHE A 137 -25.46 3.90 -14.24
N ALA A 138 -24.45 3.51 -13.45
CA ALA A 138 -23.16 4.16 -13.36
C ALA A 138 -22.07 3.12 -13.05
N PHE A 139 -20.82 3.45 -13.38
CA PHE A 139 -19.63 2.69 -12.99
C PHE A 139 -18.89 3.43 -11.87
N LEU A 140 -18.38 2.69 -10.88
CA LEU A 140 -17.68 3.24 -9.72
C LEU A 140 -16.30 2.60 -9.53
N GLY A 141 -15.41 3.33 -8.86
CA GLY A 141 -14.11 2.80 -8.42
C GLY A 141 -12.95 3.07 -9.38
N GLN A 142 -11.90 2.27 -9.23
CA GLN A 142 -10.56 2.55 -9.78
C GLN A 142 -10.43 2.39 -11.30
N PHE A 143 -11.38 1.71 -11.93
CA PHE A 143 -11.38 1.41 -13.37
C PHE A 143 -12.38 2.26 -14.16
N VAL A 144 -12.70 3.44 -13.65
CA VAL A 144 -13.66 4.38 -14.23
C VAL A 144 -12.93 5.67 -14.57
N GLU A 145 -13.28 6.32 -15.66
CA GLU A 145 -12.69 7.59 -16.06
C GLU A 145 -13.27 8.74 -15.23
N LEU A 146 -12.36 9.50 -14.63
CA LEU A 146 -12.62 10.71 -13.88
C LEU A 146 -11.42 11.63 -14.11
N GLU A 147 -11.68 12.89 -14.45
CA GLU A 147 -10.63 13.85 -14.75
C GLU A 147 -9.88 14.26 -13.48
N GLU A 148 -8.59 14.56 -13.64
CA GLU A 148 -7.73 15.23 -12.65
C GLU A 148 -7.50 14.51 -11.30
N ASP A 149 -8.05 13.32 -11.08
CA ASP A 149 -7.87 12.52 -9.86
C ASP A 149 -6.95 11.29 -10.08
N CYS A 150 -6.42 10.73 -8.99
CA CYS A 150 -5.46 9.63 -9.00
C CYS A 150 -6.08 8.32 -8.47
N VAL A 151 -6.01 7.26 -9.29
CA VAL A 151 -6.35 5.90 -8.86
C VAL A 151 -5.39 5.41 -7.77
N PHE A 152 -5.74 4.29 -7.10
CA PHE A 152 -5.08 3.72 -5.90
C PHE A 152 -5.44 4.44 -4.60
N THR A 153 -6.31 5.44 -4.68
CA THR A 153 -6.77 6.19 -3.52
C THR A 153 -8.19 5.80 -3.17
N VAL A 154 -8.52 5.82 -1.88
CA VAL A 154 -9.91 5.70 -1.43
C VAL A 154 -10.74 6.87 -1.97
N GLU A 155 -10.13 8.06 -2.06
CA GLU A 155 -10.74 9.28 -2.59
C GLU A 155 -11.33 9.09 -3.98
N TYR A 156 -10.59 8.49 -4.91
CA TYR A 156 -11.09 8.23 -6.27
C TYR A 156 -12.40 7.42 -6.28
N SER A 157 -12.47 6.36 -5.46
CA SER A 157 -13.69 5.55 -5.31
C SER A 157 -14.85 6.35 -4.71
N VAL A 158 -14.58 7.18 -3.69
CA VAL A 158 -15.60 8.03 -3.06
C VAL A 158 -16.12 9.08 -4.03
N ARG A 159 -15.23 9.72 -4.79
CA ARG A 159 -15.56 10.75 -5.76
C ARG A 159 -16.38 10.19 -6.92
N THR A 160 -16.00 9.05 -7.49
CA THR A 160 -16.83 8.38 -8.51
C THR A 160 -18.24 8.07 -7.98
N ALA A 161 -18.37 7.68 -6.71
CA ALA A 161 -19.67 7.48 -6.06
C ALA A 161 -20.47 8.80 -5.89
N GLN A 162 -19.83 9.88 -5.46
CA GLN A 162 -20.47 11.21 -5.40
C GLN A 162 -20.98 11.64 -6.78
N THR A 163 -20.11 11.58 -7.80
CA THR A 163 -20.45 11.94 -9.18
C THR A 163 -21.63 11.13 -9.70
N ALA A 164 -21.65 9.81 -9.51
CA ALA A 164 -22.74 8.96 -9.95
C ALA A 164 -24.08 9.31 -9.29
N VAL A 165 -24.08 9.45 -7.96
CA VAL A 165 -25.29 9.75 -7.17
C VAL A 165 -25.84 11.12 -7.54
N TYR A 166 -24.98 12.13 -7.66
CA TYR A 166 -25.41 13.50 -7.94
C TYR A 166 -25.99 13.61 -9.36
N SER A 167 -25.32 13.02 -10.35
CA SER A 167 -25.78 13.01 -11.74
C SER A 167 -27.08 12.24 -11.94
N LEU A 168 -27.18 11.00 -11.44
CA LEU A 168 -28.37 10.16 -11.69
C LEU A 168 -29.62 10.62 -10.93
N LEU A 169 -29.45 11.30 -9.79
CA LEU A 169 -30.57 11.85 -9.02
C LEU A 169 -30.87 13.32 -9.34
N GLY A 170 -30.08 13.94 -10.24
CA GLY A 170 -30.24 15.35 -10.61
C GLY A 170 -30.08 16.30 -9.41
N LEU A 171 -29.13 16.00 -8.51
CA LEU A 171 -28.87 16.84 -7.35
C LEU A 171 -28.02 18.03 -7.75
N ASP A 172 -28.41 19.23 -7.29
CA ASP A 172 -27.61 20.45 -7.43
C ASP A 172 -26.45 20.46 -6.43
N ARG A 173 -25.48 19.57 -6.66
CA ARG A 173 -24.28 19.36 -5.84
C ARG A 173 -23.12 18.94 -6.72
N GLU A 174 -21.94 19.41 -6.35
CA GLU A 174 -20.69 18.99 -6.95
C GLU A 174 -19.94 18.03 -6.02
N PRO A 175 -19.18 17.05 -6.57
CA PRO A 175 -18.23 16.27 -5.79
C PRO A 175 -17.24 17.18 -5.04
N THR A 176 -16.67 16.70 -3.93
CA THR A 176 -15.65 17.44 -3.15
C THR A 176 -14.56 17.95 -4.11
N PRO A 177 -14.11 19.21 -4.11
CA PRO A 177 -13.13 19.69 -5.10
C PRO A 177 -11.74 19.02 -4.94
N ILE A 178 -10.97 18.95 -6.04
CA ILE A 178 -9.57 18.51 -6.02
C ILE A 178 -8.67 19.71 -5.70
N TYR A 179 -7.62 19.50 -4.90
CA TYR A 179 -6.63 20.54 -4.66
C TYR A 179 -5.65 20.65 -5.84
N HIS A 180 -5.70 21.76 -6.57
CA HIS A 180 -4.84 22.01 -7.73
C HIS A 180 -3.50 22.67 -7.36
N GLY A 181 -2.70 22.00 -6.54
CA GLY A 181 -1.40 22.52 -6.10
C GLY A 181 -0.44 22.83 -7.26
N ALA A 182 -0.58 22.17 -8.41
CA ALA A 182 0.22 22.44 -9.60
C ALA A 182 -0.03 23.84 -10.21
N HIS A 183 -1.10 24.53 -9.83
CA HIS A 183 -1.39 25.90 -10.24
C HIS A 183 -0.97 26.94 -9.18
N ASP A 184 -0.47 26.50 -8.03
CA ASP A 184 0.03 27.40 -6.96
C ASP A 184 1.53 27.63 -7.11
N ILE A 185 1.92 28.89 -7.32
CA ILE A 185 3.33 29.28 -7.51
C ILE A 185 4.22 28.94 -6.31
N HIS A 186 3.69 28.99 -5.09
CA HIS A 186 4.46 28.65 -3.89
C HIS A 186 4.76 27.15 -3.86
N VAL A 187 3.75 26.33 -4.18
CA VAL A 187 3.92 24.87 -4.30
C VAL A 187 4.93 24.52 -5.39
N LEU A 188 4.89 25.20 -6.54
CA LEU A 188 5.84 24.97 -7.64
C LEU A 188 7.28 25.35 -7.27
N ILE A 189 7.49 26.44 -6.52
CA ILE A 189 8.81 26.84 -6.03
C ILE A 189 9.35 25.81 -5.03
N ASP A 190 8.49 25.33 -4.12
CA ASP A 190 8.85 24.30 -3.16
C ASP A 190 9.19 22.98 -3.85
N ALA A 191 8.41 22.57 -4.86
CA ALA A 191 8.66 21.39 -5.67
C ALA A 191 10.01 21.48 -6.41
N LEU A 192 10.31 22.62 -7.05
CA LEU A 192 11.60 22.84 -7.71
C LEU A 192 12.76 22.77 -6.71
N SER A 193 12.57 23.32 -5.51
CA SER A 193 13.59 23.30 -4.45
C SER A 193 13.82 21.88 -3.94
N ALA A 194 12.77 21.07 -3.80
CA ALA A 194 12.85 19.68 -3.36
C ALA A 194 13.55 18.79 -4.41
N LEU A 195 13.29 18.97 -5.70
CA LEU A 195 13.93 18.20 -6.79
C LEU A 195 15.44 18.45 -6.93
N ARG A 196 15.96 19.51 -6.31
CA ARG A 196 17.40 19.86 -6.32
C ARG A 196 18.14 19.44 -5.05
N ARG A 197 17.45 18.83 -4.08
CA ARG A 197 18.07 18.30 -2.86
C ARG A 197 18.72 16.96 -3.12
#